data_AF-A0A955CCA7-F1
#
_entry.id   AF-A0A955CCA7-F1
#
_cell.length_a   1.000
_cell.length_b   1.000
_cell.length_c   1.000
_cell.angle_alpha   90.00
_cell.angle_beta   90.00
_cell.angle_gamma   90.00
#
_symmetry.space_group_name_H-M   'P 1'
#
loop_
_entity.id
_entity.type
_entity.pdbx_description
1 polymer ?
#
loop_
_entity_poly.entity_id
_entity_poly.type
_entity_poly.pdbx_seq_one_letter_code
_entity_poly.pdbx_strand_id
1 'polypeptide(L)'
;MRQRKRSRWAALGAVTGVGLVGACNVAIFLSPLAISDGVSPVAGGIVDTRPLFGKSIGADGAEVGDFLLATCGCGDWRVLLKDDSGDQLQCAIRFFTPGEYSAEGEIQFFGEEGSLKVLGVVDQSSGAASGDADVSLFRRRFSATRRETHTNDIEACILCHIGDDPIYPQPPGHPAYVEGETNCLECHDVVIE
;
A
#
# COMPACT_ATOMS: atom_id res chain seq x y z
N MET A 1 34.44 -73.19 -29.24
CA MET A 1 34.64 -71.96 -28.44
C MET A 1 34.73 -70.75 -29.36
N ARG A 2 33.63 -70.01 -29.52
CA ARG A 2 33.55 -68.67 -30.11
C ARG A 2 32.19 -68.08 -29.72
N GLN A 3 32.20 -67.17 -28.75
CA GLN A 3 31.01 -66.46 -28.26
C GLN A 3 30.47 -65.52 -29.34
N ARG A 4 29.16 -65.56 -29.58
CA ARG A 4 28.41 -64.42 -30.09
C ARG A 4 26.91 -64.54 -29.84
N LYS A 5 26.34 -63.39 -29.49
CA LYS A 5 24.95 -62.91 -29.61
C LYS A 5 23.99 -63.10 -28.42
N ARG A 6 23.84 -61.96 -27.73
CA ARG A 6 22.61 -61.16 -27.53
C ARG A 6 21.41 -61.86 -26.87
N SER A 7 21.04 -61.36 -25.69
CA SER A 7 19.65 -60.96 -25.44
C SER A 7 19.53 -60.00 -24.23
N ARG A 8 19.02 -58.80 -24.54
CA ARG A 8 18.05 -57.98 -23.79
C ARG A 8 18.34 -57.66 -22.32
N TRP A 9 18.98 -56.51 -22.11
CA TRP A 9 18.87 -55.76 -20.85
C TRP A 9 17.63 -54.86 -20.86
N ALA A 10 17.06 -54.78 -19.66
CA ALA A 10 16.04 -53.90 -19.12
C ALA A 10 15.98 -52.47 -19.68
N ALA A 11 14.77 -51.91 -19.72
CA ALA A 11 14.38 -50.77 -18.89
C ALA A 11 12.92 -50.42 -19.17
N LEU A 12 12.03 -50.79 -18.25
CA LEU A 12 10.75 -50.09 -18.09
C LEU A 12 11.09 -48.65 -17.73
N GLY A 13 10.57 -47.69 -18.49
CA GLY A 13 10.74 -46.28 -18.23
C GLY A 13 10.11 -45.91 -16.90
N ALA A 14 10.94 -45.65 -15.89
CA ALA A 14 10.58 -44.77 -14.80
C ALA A 14 10.72 -43.34 -15.33
N VAL A 15 9.60 -42.72 -15.69
CA VAL A 15 9.54 -41.26 -15.83
C VAL A 15 9.58 -40.72 -14.40
N THR A 16 10.80 -40.43 -13.95
CA THR A 16 11.06 -39.77 -12.67
C THR A 16 10.37 -38.40 -12.72
N GLY A 17 9.40 -38.21 -11.83
CA GLY A 17 8.70 -36.95 -11.66
C GLY A 17 9.68 -35.82 -11.38
N VAL A 18 9.70 -34.84 -12.27
CA VAL A 18 10.21 -33.50 -12.01
C VAL A 18 9.00 -32.59 -12.17
N GLY A 19 8.54 -31.99 -11.09
CA GLY A 19 7.50 -30.98 -11.16
C GLY A 19 6.58 -30.96 -9.97
N LEU A 20 7.09 -30.65 -8.78
CA LEU A 20 6.24 -30.15 -7.69
C LEU A 20 7.08 -29.54 -6.54
N VAL A 21 7.95 -28.58 -6.86
CA VAL A 21 8.44 -27.62 -5.86
C VAL A 21 8.62 -26.29 -6.59
N GLY A 22 7.62 -25.41 -6.52
CA GLY A 22 7.67 -24.09 -7.16
C GLY A 22 6.34 -23.33 -7.24
N ALA A 23 5.21 -24.00 -6.99
CA ALA A 23 3.88 -23.41 -7.13
C ALA A 23 3.35 -22.66 -5.88
N CYS A 24 4.12 -22.57 -4.78
CA CYS A 24 3.56 -22.10 -3.50
C CYS A 24 3.59 -20.59 -3.26
N ASN A 25 4.25 -19.77 -4.10
CA ASN A 25 4.31 -18.31 -3.88
C ASN A 25 3.55 -17.47 -4.91
N VAL A 26 3.08 -18.06 -6.02
CA VAL A 26 2.33 -17.32 -7.06
C VAL A 26 0.85 -17.21 -6.71
N ALA A 27 0.32 -18.13 -5.90
CA ALA A 27 -1.11 -18.20 -5.59
C ALA A 27 -1.63 -17.07 -4.66
N ILE A 28 -0.75 -16.41 -3.89
CA ILE A 28 -1.14 -15.32 -2.97
C ILE A 28 -1.55 -14.05 -3.76
N PHE A 29 -1.11 -13.93 -5.00
CA PHE A 29 -1.36 -12.74 -5.85
C PHE A 29 -2.62 -12.83 -6.71
N LEU A 30 -3.36 -13.94 -6.69
CA LEU A 30 -4.56 -14.13 -7.53
C LEU A 30 -5.88 -13.93 -6.78
N SER A 31 -5.86 -13.89 -5.45
CA SER A 31 -7.05 -13.59 -4.67
C SER A 31 -7.38 -12.10 -4.79
N PRO A 32 -8.59 -11.71 -5.23
CA PRO A 32 -8.96 -10.30 -5.28
C PRO A 32 -8.89 -9.71 -3.87
N LEU A 33 -8.43 -8.46 -3.77
CA LEU A 33 -8.55 -7.73 -2.51
C LEU A 33 -10.03 -7.60 -2.15
N ALA A 34 -10.38 -8.04 -0.96
CA ALA A 34 -11.75 -8.01 -0.47
C ALA A 34 -11.75 -7.75 1.03
N ILE A 35 -12.73 -6.98 1.47
CA ILE A 35 -12.98 -6.74 2.89
C ILE A 35 -13.40 -8.07 3.55
N SER A 36 -12.96 -8.29 4.79
CA SER A 36 -13.33 -9.47 5.56
C SER A 36 -14.85 -9.55 5.78
N ASP A 37 -15.41 -10.75 5.76
CA ASP A 37 -16.82 -10.95 6.14
C ASP A 37 -17.06 -10.54 7.60
N GLY A 38 -18.25 -10.00 7.87
CA GLY A 38 -18.69 -9.68 9.23
C GLY A 38 -18.15 -8.38 9.83
N VAL A 39 -17.51 -7.52 9.03
CA VAL A 39 -17.08 -6.19 9.49
C VAL A 39 -18.18 -5.14 9.35
N SER A 40 -18.14 -4.12 10.21
CA SER A 40 -19.04 -2.97 10.22
C SER A 40 -18.29 -1.70 9.82
N PRO A 41 -18.91 -0.78 9.05
CA PRO A 41 -18.29 0.48 8.67
C PRO A 41 -18.06 1.39 9.88
N VAL A 42 -16.92 2.09 9.89
CA VAL A 42 -16.57 3.09 10.91
C VAL A 42 -16.79 4.48 10.33
N ALA A 43 -17.82 5.18 10.81
CA ALA A 43 -18.09 6.55 10.41
C ALA A 43 -17.01 7.50 10.95
N GLY A 44 -16.46 8.37 10.09
CA GLY A 44 -15.41 9.34 10.46
C GLY A 44 -13.97 8.80 10.41
N GLY A 45 -13.79 7.48 10.42
CA GLY A 45 -12.50 6.82 10.27
C GLY A 45 -11.78 6.52 11.59
N ILE A 46 -10.45 6.64 11.59
CA ILE A 46 -9.60 6.37 12.76
C ILE A 46 -9.49 7.59 13.69
N VAL A 47 -9.15 7.35 14.96
CA VAL A 47 -9.12 8.41 16.00
C VAL A 47 -8.06 9.47 15.73
N ASP A 48 -6.83 9.05 15.48
CA ASP A 48 -5.72 9.97 15.19
C ASP A 48 -5.66 10.20 13.67
N THR A 49 -6.13 11.39 13.29
CA THR A 49 -6.27 11.84 11.91
C THR A 49 -4.98 12.34 11.29
N ARG A 50 -3.84 12.26 12.00
CA ARG A 50 -2.54 12.57 11.40
C ARG A 50 -2.28 11.62 10.23
N PRO A 51 -1.77 12.14 9.11
CA PRO A 51 -1.47 11.34 7.93
C PRO A 51 -0.40 10.27 8.22
N LEU A 52 -0.50 9.14 7.53
CA LEU A 52 0.50 8.08 7.55
C LEU A 52 1.25 8.05 6.24
N PHE A 53 2.57 8.02 6.31
CA PHE A 53 3.45 8.03 5.15
C PHE A 53 4.30 6.78 5.17
N GLY A 54 4.61 6.27 3.99
CA GLY A 54 5.66 5.30 3.86
C GLY A 54 5.86 4.83 2.43
N LYS A 55 6.16 3.55 2.27
CA LYS A 55 6.63 3.01 0.99
C LYS A 55 5.70 1.97 0.43
N SER A 56 5.59 1.99 -0.90
CA SER A 56 5.03 0.90 -1.69
C SER A 56 6.15 -0.01 -2.16
N ILE A 57 5.92 -1.31 -2.03
CA ILE A 57 6.91 -2.36 -2.22
C ILE A 57 6.41 -3.30 -3.32
N GLY A 58 7.25 -3.50 -4.34
CA GLY A 58 7.01 -4.41 -5.45
C GLY A 58 7.03 -5.89 -5.05
N ALA A 59 6.68 -6.76 -5.98
CA ALA A 59 6.66 -8.21 -5.75
C ALA A 59 8.06 -8.80 -5.47
N ASP A 60 9.10 -8.15 -5.98
CA ASP A 60 10.51 -8.48 -5.75
C ASP A 60 11.06 -7.96 -4.41
N GLY A 61 10.24 -7.21 -3.66
CA GLY A 61 10.62 -6.60 -2.39
C GLY A 61 11.34 -5.26 -2.53
N ALA A 62 11.49 -4.73 -3.74
CA ALA A 62 12.05 -3.39 -3.95
C ALA A 62 11.02 -2.31 -3.60
N GLU A 63 11.48 -1.18 -3.09
CA GLU A 63 10.66 0.04 -3.04
C GLU A 63 10.37 0.49 -4.46
N VAL A 64 9.11 0.80 -4.76
CA VAL A 64 8.65 1.21 -6.10
C VAL A 64 7.88 2.53 -6.07
N GLY A 65 7.90 3.20 -4.92
CA GLY A 65 7.24 4.49 -4.73
C GLY A 65 6.78 4.74 -3.30
N ASP A 66 6.09 5.85 -3.11
CA ASP A 66 5.53 6.30 -1.85
C ASP A 66 4.08 5.84 -1.65
N PHE A 67 3.70 5.69 -0.40
CA PHE A 67 2.34 5.46 0.07
C PHE A 67 1.95 6.56 1.04
N LEU A 68 0.73 7.05 0.91
CA LEU A 68 0.12 8.02 1.80
C LEU A 68 -1.31 7.58 2.14
N LEU A 69 -1.65 7.62 3.43
CA LEU A 69 -3.02 7.55 3.92
C LEU A 69 -3.34 8.83 4.71
N ALA A 70 -4.26 9.64 4.21
CA ALA A 70 -4.56 10.95 4.78
C ALA A 70 -6.05 11.31 4.65
N THR A 71 -6.47 12.36 5.36
CA THR A 71 -7.83 12.91 5.30
C THR A 71 -7.84 14.38 4.91
N CYS A 72 -8.91 14.82 4.24
CA CYS A 72 -9.24 16.23 4.01
C CYS A 72 -9.59 17.00 5.30
N GLY A 73 -9.65 16.35 6.46
CA GLY A 73 -10.16 16.93 7.72
C GLY A 73 -11.70 17.03 7.79
N CYS A 74 -12.38 16.75 6.67
CA CYS A 74 -13.83 16.73 6.52
C CYS A 74 -14.46 15.34 6.70
N GLY A 75 -13.64 14.33 7.03
CA GLY A 75 -14.06 12.94 7.18
C GLY A 75 -13.84 12.08 5.93
N ASP A 76 -13.48 12.67 4.79
CA ASP A 76 -13.03 11.90 3.62
C ASP A 76 -11.58 11.49 3.80
N TRP A 77 -11.32 10.21 3.60
CA TRP A 77 -10.00 9.61 3.67
C TRP A 77 -9.61 9.08 2.31
N ARG A 78 -8.34 9.25 1.96
CA ARG A 78 -7.78 8.83 0.69
C ARG A 78 -6.47 8.08 0.91
N VAL A 79 -6.25 7.10 0.05
CA VAL A 79 -4.92 6.56 -0.19
C VAL A 79 -4.37 7.20 -1.45
N LEU A 80 -3.09 7.55 -1.42
CA LEU A 80 -2.31 7.97 -2.57
C LEU A 80 -1.07 7.08 -2.70
N LEU A 81 -0.81 6.63 -3.92
CA LEU A 81 0.42 5.98 -4.33
C LEU A 81 1.11 6.89 -5.34
N LYS A 82 2.40 7.16 -5.13
CA LYS A 82 3.24 7.86 -6.09
C LYS A 82 4.40 6.96 -6.47
N ASP A 83 4.60 6.67 -7.74
CA ASP A 83 5.78 5.90 -8.16
C ASP A 83 7.01 6.78 -8.40
N ASP A 84 8.16 6.14 -8.62
CA ASP A 84 9.44 6.84 -8.85
C ASP A 84 9.45 7.71 -10.12
N SER A 85 8.50 7.51 -11.03
CA SER A 85 8.34 8.36 -12.22
C SER A 85 7.58 9.65 -11.93
N GLY A 86 6.95 9.73 -10.76
CA GLY A 86 6.13 10.86 -10.32
C GLY A 86 4.64 10.67 -10.57
N ASP A 87 4.23 9.57 -11.22
CA ASP A 87 2.84 9.27 -11.48
C ASP A 87 2.10 9.00 -10.17
N GLN A 88 0.94 9.63 -10.02
CA GLN A 88 0.11 9.53 -8.82
C GLN A 88 -1.20 8.82 -9.11
N LEU A 89 -1.55 7.87 -8.25
CA LEU A 89 -2.85 7.22 -8.21
C LEU A 89 -3.44 7.40 -6.83
N GLN A 90 -4.71 7.76 -6.75
CA GLN A 90 -5.40 7.90 -5.48
C GLN A 90 -6.81 7.35 -5.53
N CYS A 91 -7.34 6.97 -4.37
CA CYS A 91 -8.72 6.56 -4.23
C CYS A 91 -9.26 6.93 -2.85
N ALA A 92 -10.55 7.26 -2.79
CA ALA A 92 -11.26 7.35 -1.53
C ALA A 92 -11.34 5.98 -0.84
N ILE A 93 -11.18 5.96 0.49
CA ILE A 93 -11.27 4.74 1.30
C ILE A 93 -12.39 4.82 2.32
N ARG A 94 -12.77 3.66 2.85
CA ARG A 94 -13.67 3.51 4.00
C ARG A 94 -13.01 2.61 5.03
N PHE A 95 -13.33 2.84 6.30
CA PHE A 95 -12.83 2.06 7.42
C PHE A 95 -13.86 1.07 7.94
N PHE A 96 -13.38 -0.05 8.48
CA PHE A 96 -14.18 -1.18 8.93
C PHE A 96 -13.60 -1.82 10.19
N THR A 97 -14.48 -2.27 11.09
CA THR A 97 -14.12 -3.00 12.32
C THR A 97 -14.85 -4.35 12.36
N PRO A 98 -14.22 -5.45 12.82
CA PRO A 98 -14.89 -6.74 13.00
C PRO A 98 -15.86 -6.80 14.19
N GLY A 99 -15.94 -5.73 15.01
CA GLY A 99 -16.76 -5.71 16.22
C GLY A 99 -17.17 -4.29 16.61
N GLU A 100 -17.35 -4.06 17.91
CA GLU A 100 -17.55 -2.70 18.43
C GLU A 100 -16.33 -1.84 18.08
N TYR A 101 -16.59 -0.60 17.66
CA TYR A 101 -15.51 0.33 17.35
C TYR A 101 -14.75 0.69 18.64
N SER A 102 -13.43 0.61 18.56
CA SER A 102 -12.51 1.00 19.62
C SER A 102 -11.56 2.08 19.10
N ALA A 103 -11.14 2.98 20.00
CA ALA A 103 -10.08 3.95 19.74
C ALA A 103 -8.69 3.29 19.67
N GLU A 104 -8.60 2.01 20.02
CA GLU A 104 -7.38 1.22 20.09
C GLU A 104 -7.52 -0.04 19.22
N GLY A 105 -6.39 -0.57 18.77
CA GLY A 105 -6.33 -1.79 17.97
C GLY A 105 -6.52 -1.57 16.47
N GLU A 106 -6.75 -2.67 15.75
CA GLU A 106 -6.73 -2.70 14.28
C GLU A 106 -8.06 -2.33 13.66
N ILE A 107 -8.01 -1.44 12.66
CA ILE A 107 -9.12 -1.07 11.80
C ILE A 107 -8.75 -1.39 10.35
N GLN A 108 -9.60 -2.13 9.66
CA GLN A 108 -9.42 -2.39 8.23
C GLN A 108 -9.82 -1.17 7.42
N PHE A 109 -9.16 -0.93 6.29
CA PHE A 109 -9.62 0.03 5.30
C PHE A 109 -9.60 -0.54 3.90
N PHE A 110 -10.49 -0.02 3.07
CA PHE A 110 -10.62 -0.44 1.69
C PHE A 110 -11.02 0.72 0.79
N GLY A 111 -10.44 0.80 -0.40
CA GLY A 111 -10.81 1.75 -1.44
C GLY A 111 -10.59 1.15 -2.83
N GLU A 112 -11.34 1.66 -3.80
CA GLU A 112 -11.26 1.22 -5.19
C GLU A 112 -11.63 2.38 -6.12
N GLU A 113 -10.74 2.73 -7.05
CA GLU A 113 -10.97 3.74 -8.07
C GLU A 113 -10.18 3.41 -9.33
N GLY A 114 -10.88 3.25 -10.45
CA GLY A 114 -10.25 2.93 -11.73
C GLY A 114 -9.44 1.63 -11.69
N SER A 115 -8.12 1.75 -11.87
CA SER A 115 -7.16 0.64 -11.82
C SER A 115 -6.50 0.46 -10.45
N LEU A 116 -6.82 1.31 -9.47
CA LEU A 116 -6.31 1.24 -8.12
C LEU A 116 -7.33 0.57 -7.20
N LYS A 117 -6.88 -0.43 -6.46
CA LYS A 117 -7.65 -1.05 -5.39
C LYS A 117 -6.74 -1.28 -4.19
N VAL A 118 -7.18 -0.88 -3.00
CA VAL A 118 -6.36 -0.91 -1.79
C VAL A 118 -7.11 -1.60 -0.67
N LEU A 119 -6.43 -2.47 0.06
CA LEU A 119 -6.91 -3.09 1.28
C LEU A 119 -5.78 -3.07 2.30
N GLY A 120 -6.06 -2.59 3.50
CA GLY A 120 -5.07 -2.60 4.57
C GLY A 120 -5.68 -2.55 5.94
N VAL A 121 -4.79 -2.44 6.91
CA VAL A 121 -5.10 -2.27 8.32
C VAL A 121 -4.34 -1.07 8.87
N VAL A 122 -4.95 -0.35 9.79
CA VAL A 122 -4.30 0.62 10.65
C VAL A 122 -4.36 0.08 12.07
N ASP A 123 -3.20 -0.12 12.70
CA ASP A 123 -3.12 -0.28 14.15
C ASP A 123 -3.14 1.11 14.77
N GLN A 124 -4.28 1.47 15.37
CA GLN A 124 -4.51 2.79 15.95
C GLN A 124 -3.57 3.06 17.14
N SER A 125 -3.11 2.02 17.82
CA SER A 125 -2.26 2.14 19.01
C SER A 125 -0.81 2.46 18.64
N SER A 126 -0.28 1.84 17.58
CA SER A 126 1.09 2.12 17.11
C SER A 126 1.17 3.25 16.08
N GLY A 127 0.06 3.54 15.40
CA GLY A 127 0.08 4.47 14.26
C GLY A 127 0.81 3.91 13.06
N ALA A 128 0.76 2.59 12.88
CA ALA A 128 1.27 1.90 11.71
C ALA A 128 0.11 1.46 10.81
N ALA A 129 0.32 1.54 9.51
CA ALA A 129 -0.57 1.00 8.50
C ALA A 129 0.18 0.04 7.59
N SER A 130 -0.48 -1.03 7.17
CA SER A 130 0.08 -1.97 6.19
C SER A 130 -1.02 -2.66 5.39
N GLY A 131 -0.65 -3.20 4.23
CA GLY A 131 -1.60 -3.90 3.38
C GLY A 131 -1.10 -4.08 1.96
N ASP A 132 -2.05 -4.26 1.06
CA ASP A 132 -1.83 -4.52 -0.36
C ASP A 132 -2.63 -3.52 -1.22
N ALA A 133 -2.04 -3.17 -2.36
CA ALA A 133 -2.67 -2.40 -3.40
C ALA A 133 -2.52 -3.11 -4.75
N ASP A 134 -3.63 -3.35 -5.43
CA ASP A 134 -3.63 -3.74 -6.84
C ASP A 134 -3.59 -2.46 -7.69
N VAL A 135 -2.51 -2.33 -8.48
CA VAL A 135 -2.31 -1.27 -9.46
C VAL A 135 -2.31 -1.90 -10.84
N SER A 136 -3.44 -1.77 -11.54
CA SER A 136 -3.71 -2.46 -12.81
C SER A 136 -3.57 -3.98 -12.68
N LEU A 137 -2.46 -4.56 -13.13
CA LEU A 137 -2.20 -6.01 -13.10
C LEU A 137 -1.15 -6.41 -12.05
N PHE A 138 -0.65 -5.45 -11.26
CA PHE A 138 0.44 -5.66 -10.31
C PHE A 138 -0.03 -5.40 -8.89
N ARG A 139 0.21 -6.37 -8.01
CA ARG A 139 0.03 -6.18 -6.56
C ARG A 139 1.30 -5.60 -5.96
N ARG A 140 1.15 -4.53 -5.19
CA ARG A 140 2.17 -3.90 -4.37
C ARG A 140 1.78 -4.09 -2.90
N ARG A 141 2.76 -4.28 -2.03
CA ARG A 141 2.55 -4.16 -0.59
C ARG A 141 2.82 -2.72 -0.17
N PHE A 142 2.28 -2.28 0.96
CA PHE A 142 2.67 -1.02 1.56
C PHE A 142 2.86 -1.15 3.06
N SER A 143 3.71 -0.28 3.60
CA SER A 143 3.89 -0.06 5.02
C SER A 143 4.06 1.43 5.23
N ALA A 144 3.39 1.97 6.24
CA ALA A 144 3.41 3.38 6.54
C ALA A 144 3.32 3.61 8.05
N THR A 145 3.94 4.69 8.49
CA THR A 145 3.89 5.12 9.89
C THR A 145 3.66 6.62 9.95
N ARG A 146 3.28 7.11 11.13
CA ARG A 146 3.24 8.56 11.39
C ARG A 146 4.62 9.19 11.48
N ARG A 147 5.69 8.40 11.73
CA ARG A 147 7.05 8.95 11.91
C ARG A 147 7.74 9.28 10.60
N GLU A 148 7.43 8.52 9.55
CA GLU A 148 8.04 8.68 8.22
C GLU A 148 7.75 10.04 7.58
N THR A 149 6.67 10.73 7.98
CA THR A 149 6.33 12.08 7.52
C THR A 149 7.33 13.16 7.96
N HIS A 150 8.06 12.92 9.05
CA HIS A 150 8.66 14.01 9.84
C HIS A 150 10.20 14.08 9.76
N THR A 151 10.86 13.28 8.92
CA THR A 151 12.32 13.34 8.76
C THR A 151 12.83 14.55 7.94
N ASN A 152 12.12 15.68 7.98
CA ASN A 152 12.38 16.97 7.29
C ASN A 152 12.10 17.04 5.79
N ASP A 153 11.14 16.26 5.26
CA ASP A 153 10.89 16.33 3.82
C ASP A 153 9.69 17.21 3.45
N ILE A 154 9.97 18.29 2.72
CA ILE A 154 8.94 19.10 2.03
C ILE A 154 8.13 18.20 1.09
N GLU A 155 8.70 17.10 0.59
CA GLU A 155 8.02 16.10 -0.24
C GLU A 155 6.74 15.57 0.44
N ALA A 156 6.74 15.37 1.76
CA ALA A 156 5.55 14.92 2.48
C ALA A 156 4.43 15.98 2.43
N CYS A 157 4.77 17.26 2.53
CA CYS A 157 3.81 18.36 2.38
C CYS A 157 3.27 18.44 0.95
N ILE A 158 4.14 18.28 -0.05
CA ILE A 158 3.77 18.32 -1.47
C ILE A 158 2.76 17.23 -1.78
N LEU A 159 2.98 16.00 -1.30
CA LEU A 159 2.10 14.85 -1.54
C LEU A 159 0.65 15.09 -1.07
N CYS A 160 0.45 15.81 0.02
CA CYS A 160 -0.88 16.09 0.57
C CYS A 160 -1.51 17.36 -0.01
N HIS A 161 -0.71 18.41 -0.25
CA HIS A 161 -1.21 19.77 -0.39
C HIS A 161 -1.08 20.35 -1.80
N ILE A 162 -0.24 19.77 -2.65
CA ILE A 162 0.13 20.34 -3.95
C ILE A 162 -0.20 19.34 -5.07
N GLY A 163 -0.78 19.83 -6.16
CA GLY A 163 -1.17 19.03 -7.32
C GLY A 163 -2.55 19.44 -7.85
N ASP A 164 -3.00 18.78 -8.91
CA ASP A 164 -4.32 19.05 -9.52
C ASP A 164 -5.49 18.51 -8.68
N ASP A 165 -5.25 17.48 -7.85
CA ASP A 165 -6.25 16.88 -6.95
C ASP A 165 -5.65 16.60 -5.56
N PRO A 166 -5.29 17.65 -4.80
CA PRO A 166 -4.68 17.50 -3.47
C PRO A 166 -5.67 16.94 -2.45
N ILE A 167 -5.19 16.09 -1.55
CA ILE A 167 -6.01 15.53 -0.46
C ILE A 167 -6.46 16.64 0.49
N TYR A 168 -5.57 17.60 0.76
CA TYR A 168 -5.86 18.76 1.61
C TYR A 168 -5.43 20.04 0.88
N PRO A 169 -6.31 20.65 0.08
CA PRO A 169 -5.95 21.82 -0.72
C PRO A 169 -5.52 23.01 0.15
N GLN A 170 -4.58 23.80 -0.37
CA GLN A 170 -4.18 25.04 0.28
C GLN A 170 -5.36 26.04 0.30
N PRO A 171 -5.51 26.82 1.39
CA PRO A 171 -6.59 27.80 1.47
C PRO A 171 -6.42 28.92 0.45
N PRO A 172 -7.50 29.61 0.05
CA PRO A 172 -7.42 30.78 -0.81
C PRO A 172 -6.46 31.83 -0.24
N GLY A 173 -5.50 32.29 -1.05
CA GLY A 173 -4.50 33.27 -0.66
C GLY A 173 -3.22 32.69 -0.05
N HIS A 174 -3.09 31.36 0.07
CA HIS A 174 -1.81 30.73 0.34
C HIS A 174 -0.82 31.01 -0.81
N PRO A 175 0.48 31.30 -0.53
CA PRO A 175 1.49 31.44 -1.57
C PRO A 175 1.56 30.20 -2.46
N ALA A 176 1.68 30.41 -3.77
CA ALA A 176 1.83 29.29 -4.70
C ALA A 176 3.14 28.55 -4.44
N TYR A 177 3.09 27.22 -4.45
CA TYR A 177 4.28 26.40 -4.37
C TYR A 177 5.09 26.50 -5.68
N VAL A 178 6.40 26.71 -5.53
CA VAL A 178 7.40 26.69 -6.60
C VAL A 178 8.48 25.71 -6.20
N GLU A 179 8.68 24.68 -7.04
CA GLU A 179 9.65 23.62 -6.79
C GLU A 179 11.07 24.17 -6.63
N GLY A 180 11.75 23.74 -5.57
CA GLY A 180 13.11 24.19 -5.22
C GLY A 180 13.22 25.60 -4.63
N GLU A 181 12.14 26.40 -4.64
CA GLU A 181 12.13 27.76 -4.07
C GLU A 181 11.27 27.86 -2.80
N THR A 182 10.15 27.13 -2.75
CA THR A 182 9.22 27.22 -1.61
C THR A 182 9.69 26.35 -0.45
N ASN A 183 9.90 26.99 0.70
CA ASN A 183 10.15 26.30 1.96
C ASN A 183 8.93 26.43 2.89
N CYS A 184 8.14 25.37 2.98
CA CYS A 184 6.94 25.33 3.83
C CYS A 184 7.27 25.62 5.30
N LEU A 185 8.46 25.23 5.76
CA LEU A 185 8.86 25.31 7.17
C LEU A 185 9.27 26.73 7.60
N GLU A 186 9.30 27.71 6.69
CA GLU A 186 9.48 29.12 7.07
C GLU A 186 8.23 29.70 7.76
N CYS A 187 7.06 29.12 7.49
CA CYS A 187 5.77 29.59 8.00
C CYS A 187 4.99 28.52 8.77
N HIS A 188 5.36 27.24 8.64
CA HIS A 188 4.67 26.12 9.26
C HIS A 188 5.57 25.36 10.23
N ASP A 189 5.15 25.31 11.49
CA ASP A 189 5.76 24.42 12.48
C ASP A 189 5.16 23.02 12.34
N VAL A 190 6.01 22.01 12.15
CA VAL A 190 5.60 20.61 12.12
C VAL A 190 5.98 19.98 13.46
N VAL A 191 4.97 19.56 14.23
CA VAL A 191 5.19 18.86 15.50
C VAL A 191 5.52 17.40 15.22
N ILE A 192 6.74 16.98 15.59
CA ILE A 192 7.24 15.61 15.47
C ILE A 192 7.07 14.90 16.81
N GLU A 193 6.10 13.98 16.91
CA GLU A 193 5.87 13.13 18.09
C GLU A 193 5.71 11.66 17.70
#